data_AF-A0A1F3ZBA8-F1
#
_entry.id   AF-A0A1F3ZBA8-F1
#
_cell.length_a   1.000
_cell.length_b   1.000
_cell.length_c   1.000
_cell.angle_alpha   90.00
_cell.angle_beta   90.00
_cell.angle_gamma   90.00
#
_symmetry.space_group_name_H-M   'P 1'
#
loop_
_entity.id
_entity.type
_entity.pdbx_description
1 polymer ?
#
loop_
_entity_poly.entity_id
_entity_poly.type
_entity_poly.pdbx_seq_one_letter_code
_entity_poly.pdbx_strand_id
1 'polypeptide(L)'
;MDVELRQNLWQFIRKLNIEGHTILLTTHYLEEAEMLCSRIAMLKQGRIVALDTKQNLLNLITDKYVRLKLKAGALPPHLIAQARPMEEDRFVLPLTDYTELEGMLRELREGGAVVEEIELIKPDLEEVFVQVMHRH
;
A
#
# COMPACT_ATOMS: atom_id res chain seq x y z
N MET A 1 0.57 -6.91 -23.08
CA MET A 1 -0.85 -6.95 -23.44
C MET A 1 -1.31 -5.52 -23.63
N ASP A 2 -2.11 -5.25 -24.65
CA ASP A 2 -2.77 -3.95 -24.81
C ASP A 2 -3.57 -3.61 -23.54
N VAL A 3 -3.56 -2.34 -23.11
CA VAL A 3 -4.26 -1.86 -21.91
C VAL A 3 -5.76 -2.11 -22.05
N GLU A 4 -6.32 -1.88 -23.24
CA GLU A 4 -7.75 -2.03 -23.47
C GLU A 4 -8.18 -3.50 -23.39
N LEU A 5 -7.40 -4.40 -23.99
CA LEU A 5 -7.65 -5.85 -23.91
C LEU A 5 -7.58 -6.35 -22.46
N ARG A 6 -6.66 -5.82 -21.64
CA ARG A 6 -6.57 -6.19 -20.23
C ARG A 6 -7.81 -5.78 -19.45
N GLN A 7 -8.26 -4.54 -19.62
CA GLN A 7 -9.44 -4.05 -18.93
C GLN A 7 -10.68 -4.85 -19.33
N ASN A 8 -10.83 -5.18 -20.61
CA ASN A 8 -11.94 -6.01 -21.10
C ASN A 8 -11.91 -7.42 -20.48
N LEU A 9 -10.73 -8.05 -20.39
CA LEU A 9 -10.58 -9.35 -19.74
C LEU A 9 -10.95 -9.29 -18.25
N TRP A 10 -10.51 -8.25 -17.54
CA TRP A 10 -10.84 -8.07 -16.12
C TRP A 10 -12.33 -7.88 -15.89
N GLN A 11 -13.01 -7.08 -16.73
CA GLN A 11 -14.45 -6.93 -16.65
C GLN A 11 -15.18 -8.24 -16.90
N PHE A 12 -14.73 -9.02 -17.88
CA PHE A 12 -15.30 -10.34 -18.18
C PHE A 12 -15.13 -11.32 -17.00
N ILE A 13 -13.94 -11.41 -16.40
CA ILE A 13 -13.67 -12.24 -15.22
C ILE A 13 -14.57 -11.84 -14.05
N ARG A 14 -14.69 -10.53 -13.77
CA ARG A 14 -15.57 -10.03 -12.71
C ARG A 14 -17.03 -10.40 -12.95
N LYS A 15 -17.51 -10.24 -14.18
CA LYS A 15 -18.88 -10.61 -14.55
C LYS A 15 -19.16 -12.09 -14.27
N LEU A 16 -18.28 -12.99 -14.72
CA LEU A 16 -18.42 -14.43 -14.47
C LEU A 16 -18.44 -14.75 -12.97
N ASN A 17 -17.60 -14.08 -12.18
CA ASN A 17 -17.60 -14.28 -10.72
C ASN A 17 -18.92 -13.84 -10.07
N ILE A 18 -19.47 -12.69 -10.50
CA ILE A 18 -20.78 -12.18 -10.05
C ILE A 18 -21.91 -13.15 -10.44
N GLU A 19 -21.80 -13.80 -11.60
CA GLU A 19 -22.74 -14.82 -12.07
C GLU A 19 -22.61 -16.16 -11.32
N GLY A 20 -21.70 -16.27 -10.35
CA GLY A 20 -21.54 -17.43 -9.47
C GLY A 20 -20.45 -18.41 -9.89
N HIS A 21 -19.67 -18.11 -10.92
CA HIS A 21 -18.55 -18.96 -11.33
C HIS A 21 -17.38 -18.88 -10.34
N THR A 22 -16.81 -20.04 -10.00
CA THR A 22 -15.53 -20.13 -9.28
C THR A 22 -14.39 -19.98 -10.28
N ILE A 23 -13.48 -19.03 -10.02
CA ILE A 23 -12.37 -18.70 -10.92
C ILE A 23 -11.06 -18.90 -10.17
N LEU A 24 -10.14 -19.66 -10.78
CA LEU A 24 -8.75 -19.75 -10.34
C LEU A 24 -7.90 -18.89 -11.28
N LEU A 25 -7.37 -17.79 -10.76
CA LEU A 25 -6.46 -16.90 -11.47
C LEU A 25 -5.03 -17.14 -11.00
N THR A 26 -4.12 -17.40 -11.93
CA THR A 26 -2.67 -17.39 -11.69
C THR A 26 -2.06 -16.17 -12.35
N THR A 27 -1.38 -15.34 -11.59
CA THR A 27 -0.74 -14.13 -12.10
C THR A 27 0.52 -13.82 -11.31
N HIS A 28 1.51 -13.24 -11.97
CA HIS A 28 2.66 -12.60 -11.34
C HIS A 28 2.49 -11.08 -11.21
N TYR A 29 1.36 -10.53 -11.67
CA TYR A 29 1.00 -9.13 -11.50
C TYR A 29 0.10 -8.97 -10.26
N LEU A 30 0.65 -8.36 -9.21
CA LEU A 30 -0.10 -8.20 -7.95
C LEU A 30 -1.34 -7.32 -8.11
N GLU A 31 -1.31 -6.33 -9.01
CA GLU A 31 -2.46 -5.49 -9.36
C GLU A 31 -3.66 -6.34 -9.84
N GLU A 32 -3.42 -7.39 -10.63
CA GLU A 32 -4.48 -8.31 -11.09
C GLU A 32 -5.10 -9.07 -9.93
N ALA A 33 -4.26 -9.59 -9.02
CA ALA A 33 -4.72 -10.29 -7.83
C ALA A 33 -5.50 -9.34 -6.90
N GLU A 34 -5.02 -8.11 -6.74
CA GLU A 34 -5.69 -7.11 -5.90
C GLU A 34 -7.06 -6.73 -6.44
N MET A 35 -7.15 -6.57 -7.76
CA MET A 35 -8.38 -6.16 -8.42
C MET A 35 -9.39 -7.31 -8.49
N LEU A 36 -8.96 -8.51 -8.84
CA LEU A 36 -9.87 -9.60 -9.23
C LEU A 36 -10.11 -10.63 -8.12
N CYS A 37 -9.24 -10.76 -7.13
CA CYS A 37 -9.30 -11.84 -6.16
C CYS A 37 -9.81 -11.38 -4.78
N SER A 38 -10.71 -12.19 -4.19
CA SER A 38 -11.12 -12.05 -2.79
C SER A 38 -10.19 -12.78 -1.82
N ARG A 39 -9.55 -13.86 -2.29
CA ARG A 39 -8.55 -14.66 -1.58
C ARG A 39 -7.32 -14.85 -2.46
N ILE A 40 -6.15 -14.86 -1.85
CA ILE A 40 -4.88 -14.91 -2.55
C ILE A 40 -4.00 -15.98 -1.92
N ALA A 41 -3.42 -16.82 -2.78
CA ALA A 41 -2.41 -17.81 -2.42
C ALA A 41 -1.05 -17.32 -2.93
N MET A 42 -0.06 -17.20 -2.03
CA MET A 42 1.33 -16.91 -2.43
C MET A 42 2.11 -18.21 -2.50
N LEU A 43 2.76 -18.43 -3.65
CA LEU A 43 3.54 -19.63 -3.93
C LEU A 43 5.04 -19.31 -3.90
N LYS A 44 5.81 -20.10 -3.15
CA LYS A 44 7.28 -20.07 -3.13
C LYS A 44 7.82 -21.49 -3.25
N GLN A 45 8.68 -21.72 -4.25
CA GLN A 45 9.33 -23.03 -4.46
C GLN A 45 8.34 -24.23 -4.47
N GLY A 46 7.21 -24.06 -5.16
CA GLY A 46 6.19 -25.11 -5.29
C GLY A 46 5.32 -25.34 -4.04
N ARG A 47 5.42 -24.48 -3.02
CA ARG A 47 4.60 -24.56 -1.80
C ARG A 47 3.81 -23.27 -1.60
N ILE A 48 2.59 -23.40 -1.09
CA ILE A 48 1.79 -22.26 -0.64
C ILE A 48 2.38 -21.79 0.69
N VAL A 49 2.87 -20.55 0.73
CA VAL A 49 3.44 -19.92 1.92
C VAL A 49 2.48 -18.97 2.62
N ALA A 50 1.46 -18.49 1.90
CA ALA A 50 0.33 -17.76 2.48
C ALA A 50 -0.94 -18.07 1.68
N LEU A 51 -2.07 -18.18 2.37
CA LEU A 51 -3.40 -18.35 1.77
C LEU A 51 -4.44 -17.71 2.68
N ASP A 52 -4.94 -16.54 2.30
CA ASP A 52 -5.94 -15.82 3.09
C ASP A 52 -6.79 -14.90 2.20
N THR A 53 -7.75 -14.20 2.80
CA THR A 53 -8.45 -13.08 2.16
C THR A 53 -7.48 -11.95 1.86
N LYS A 54 -7.75 -11.20 0.78
CA LYS A 54 -6.97 -10.00 0.45
C LYS A 54 -6.87 -9.04 1.63
N GLN A 55 -7.98 -8.83 2.35
CA GLN A 55 -7.99 -7.91 3.50
C GLN A 55 -7.10 -8.40 4.65
N ASN A 56 -7.14 -9.69 4.98
CA ASN A 56 -6.28 -10.24 6.03
C ASN A 56 -4.80 -10.15 5.65
N LEU A 57 -4.46 -10.38 4.38
CA LEU A 57 -3.09 -10.22 3.88
C LEU A 57 -2.62 -8.77 4.00
N LEU A 58 -3.43 -7.79 3.58
CA LEU A 58 -3.12 -6.37 3.73
C LEU A 58 -2.95 -5.94 5.20
N ASN A 59 -3.73 -6.53 6.11
CA ASN A 59 -3.63 -6.27 7.54
C ASN A 59 -2.35 -6.84 8.18
N LEU A 60 -1.56 -7.67 7.47
CA LEU A 60 -0.24 -8.09 7.94
C LEU A 60 0.75 -6.92 7.98
N ILE A 61 0.51 -5.89 7.16
CA ILE A 61 1.21 -4.62 7.21
C ILE A 61 0.49 -3.73 8.23
N THR A 62 1.08 -3.61 9.41
CA THR A 62 0.58 -2.74 10.48
C THR A 62 1.06 -1.30 10.35
N ASP A 63 2.19 -1.13 9.68
CA ASP A 63 2.84 0.17 9.52
C ASP A 63 2.04 0.98 8.49
N LYS A 64 1.51 2.12 8.92
CA LYS A 64 0.95 3.10 7.99
C LYS A 64 2.02 4.14 7.74
N TYR A 65 1.94 4.79 6.59
CA TYR A 65 2.86 5.85 6.27
C TYR A 65 2.10 7.07 5.77
N VAL A 66 2.62 8.24 6.08
CA VAL A 66 2.23 9.48 5.41
C VAL A 66 3.38 9.94 4.54
N ARG A 67 3.05 10.29 3.30
CA ARG A 67 3.91 11.06 2.44
C ARG A 67 3.49 12.51 2.55
N LEU A 68 4.45 13.37 2.82
CA LEU A 68 4.22 14.80 2.87
C LEU A 68 5.26 15.55 2.05
N LYS A 69 4.85 16.68 1.48
CA LYS A 69 5.75 17.63 0.84
C LYS A 69 5.68 18.95 1.59
N LEU A 70 6.83 19.50 1.94
CA LEU A 70 6.91 20.82 2.55
C LEU A 70 7.13 21.88 1.47
N LYS A 71 6.31 22.93 1.50
CA LYS A 71 6.51 24.14 0.69
C LYS A 71 7.59 25.04 1.27
N ALA A 72 7.65 25.10 2.60
CA ALA A 72 8.55 25.94 3.36
C ALA A 72 8.73 25.39 4.78
N GLY A 73 9.83 25.77 5.42
CA GLY A 73 10.19 25.27 6.75
C GLY A 73 10.87 23.91 6.70
N ALA A 74 11.04 23.29 7.86
CA ALA A 74 11.72 22.00 8.00
C ALA A 74 10.94 21.09 8.95
N LEU A 75 11.17 19.78 8.83
CA LEU A 75 10.68 18.81 9.80
C LEU A 75 11.33 19.06 11.17
N PRO A 76 10.57 18.97 12.28
CA PRO A 76 11.11 18.84 13.63
C PRO A 76 12.17 17.72 13.73
N PRO A 77 13.20 17.86 14.59
CA PRO A 77 14.30 16.88 14.67
C PRO A 77 13.86 15.44 14.95
N HIS A 78 12.82 15.26 15.76
CA HIS A 78 12.33 13.93 16.11
C HIS A 78 11.56 13.27 14.95
N LEU A 79 10.93 14.05 14.06
CA LEU A 79 10.35 13.55 12.80
C LEU A 79 11.43 13.23 11.79
N ILE A 80 12.50 14.04 11.70
CA ILE A 80 13.65 13.75 10.81
C ILE A 80 14.25 12.38 11.12
N ALA A 81 14.37 12.02 12.40
CA ALA A 81 14.92 10.73 12.83
C ALA A 81 14.09 9.52 12.35
N GLN A 82 12.80 9.72 12.09
CA GLN A 82 11.86 8.68 11.64
C GLN A 82 11.52 8.80 10.16
N ALA A 83 11.83 9.95 9.54
CA ALA A 83 11.52 10.22 8.15
C ALA A 83 12.49 9.50 7.22
N ARG A 84 11.93 8.90 6.17
CA ARG A 84 12.68 8.57 4.96
C ARG A 84 12.62 9.77 4.01
N PRO A 85 13.72 10.51 3.79
CA PRO A 85 13.73 11.62 2.86
C PRO A 85 13.60 11.11 1.41
N MET A 86 12.91 11.90 0.59
CA MET A 86 12.77 11.73 -0.86
C MET A 86 13.26 12.99 -1.59
N GLU A 87 13.13 13.04 -2.90
CA GLU A 87 13.45 14.22 -3.70
C GLU A 87 12.45 15.38 -3.45
N GLU A 88 12.89 16.62 -3.66
CA GLU A 88 12.03 17.83 -3.62
C GLU A 88 11.27 18.08 -2.31
N ASP A 89 11.94 18.01 -1.16
CA ASP A 89 11.34 18.27 0.18
C ASP A 89 10.13 17.36 0.50
N ARG A 90 10.12 16.17 -0.10
CA ARG A 90 9.18 15.10 0.22
C ARG A 90 9.75 14.17 1.29
N PHE A 91 8.89 13.75 2.21
CA PHE A 91 9.24 12.87 3.30
C PHE A 91 8.18 11.79 3.44
N VAL A 92 8.62 10.57 3.74
CA VAL A 92 7.75 9.47 4.15
C VAL A 92 7.98 9.22 5.63
N LEU A 93 6.92 9.30 6.43
CA LEU A 93 6.96 9.12 7.87
C LEU A 93 6.04 7.97 8.28
N PRO A 94 6.43 7.15 9.26
CA PRO A 94 5.53 6.17 9.83
C PRO A 94 4.35 6.86 10.54
N LEU A 95 3.24 6.16 10.59
CA LEU A 95 2.02 6.52 11.30
C LEU A 95 1.43 5.27 11.92
N THR A 96 0.97 5.41 13.15
CA THR A 96 0.22 4.39 13.89
C THR A 96 -1.28 4.56 13.60
N ASP A 97 -1.76 5.81 13.67
CA ASP A 97 -3.16 6.16 13.46
C ASP A 97 -3.35 7.60 12.97
N TYR A 98 -4.62 8.00 12.82
CA TYR A 98 -5.00 9.33 12.37
C TYR A 98 -4.78 10.41 13.42
N THR A 99 -4.77 10.07 14.71
CA THR A 99 -4.54 11.02 15.81
C THR A 99 -3.07 11.46 15.83
N GLU A 100 -2.14 10.54 15.58
CA GLU A 100 -0.72 10.85 15.39
C GLU A 100 -0.50 11.80 14.21
N LEU A 101 -1.19 11.58 13.09
CA LEU A 101 -1.12 12.50 11.94
C LEU A 101 -1.57 13.91 12.31
N GLU A 102 -2.68 14.06 13.02
CA GLU A 102 -3.15 15.39 13.47
C GLU A 102 -2.14 16.09 14.39
N GLY A 103 -1.51 15.34 15.29
CA GLY A 103 -0.45 15.85 16.17
C GLY A 103 0.76 16.32 15.37
N MET A 104 1.23 15.51 14.42
CA MET A 104 2.33 15.81 13.53
C MET A 104 2.08 17.08 12.71
N LEU A 105 0.89 17.22 12.10
CA LEU A 105 0.53 18.39 11.30
C LEU A 105 0.44 19.66 12.15
N ARG A 106 -0.03 19.54 13.40
CA ARG A 106 -0.04 20.66 14.35
C ARG A 106 1.36 21.13 14.66
N GLU A 107 2.25 20.20 15.00
CA GLU A 107 3.64 20.53 15.35
C GLU A 107 4.38 21.17 14.17
N LEU A 108 4.19 20.65 12.94
CA LEU A 108 4.76 21.24 11.74
C LEU A 108 4.31 22.71 11.57
N ARG A 109 3.02 22.98 11.76
CA ARG A 109 2.47 24.33 11.66
C ARG A 109 3.00 25.25 12.76
N GLU A 110 3.13 24.77 13.99
CA GLU A 110 3.70 25.53 15.11
C GLU A 110 5.18 25.83 14.91
N GLY A 111 5.92 24.91 14.26
CA GLY A 111 7.30 25.10 13.83
C GLY A 111 7.47 25.99 12.59
N GLY A 112 6.38 26.55 12.04
CA GLY A 112 6.42 27.42 10.86
C GLY A 112 6.59 26.68 9.53
N ALA A 113 6.49 25.35 9.52
CA ALA A 113 6.47 24.58 8.27
C ALA A 113 5.12 24.71 7.57
N VAL A 114 5.16 24.79 6.25
CA VAL A 114 3.98 24.87 5.39
C VAL A 114 3.92 23.60 4.59
N VAL A 115 2.90 22.78 4.84
CA VAL A 115 2.69 21.53 4.09
C VAL A 115 2.02 21.85 2.76
N GLU A 116 2.62 21.41 1.66
CA GLU A 116 2.09 21.56 0.29
C GLU A 116 1.16 20.40 -0.08
N GLU A 117 1.57 19.17 0.25
CA GLU A 117 0.91 17.94 -0.16
C GLU A 117 0.95 16.94 1.00
N ILE A 118 -0.14 16.20 1.19
CA ILE A 118 -0.27 15.11 2.17
C ILE A 118 -0.97 13.95 1.48
N GLU A 119 -0.36 12.77 1.54
CA GLU A 119 -0.90 11.52 1.02
C GLU A 119 -0.74 10.43 2.06
N LEU A 120 -1.84 9.78 2.43
CA LEU A 120 -1.80 8.57 3.25
C LEU A 120 -1.50 7.37 2.35
N ILE A 121 -0.37 6.72 2.61
CA ILE A 121 0.01 5.49 1.90
C ILE A 121 -0.75 4.35 2.57
N LYS A 122 -1.59 3.69 1.77
CA LYS A 122 -2.24 2.45 2.19
C LYS A 122 -1.29 1.28 1.93
N PRO A 123 -1.31 0.25 2.79
CA PRO A 123 -0.59 -0.98 2.49
C PRO A 123 -1.12 -1.58 1.19
N ASP A 124 -0.22 -2.15 0.39
CA ASP A 124 -0.52 -2.84 -0.85
C ASP A 124 -0.06 -4.30 -0.80
N LEU A 125 -0.41 -5.08 -1.82
CA LEU A 125 0.01 -6.48 -1.89
C LEU A 125 1.51 -6.65 -2.19
N GLU A 126 2.19 -5.64 -2.71
CA GLU A 126 3.62 -5.71 -3.01
C GLU A 126 4.41 -5.77 -1.70
N GLU A 127 4.09 -4.92 -0.74
CA GLU A 127 4.71 -4.93 0.56
C GLU A 127 4.45 -6.25 1.31
N VAL A 128 3.20 -6.74 1.28
CA VAL A 128 2.85 -8.06 1.86
C VAL A 128 3.66 -9.17 1.20
N PHE A 129 3.77 -9.15 -0.14
CA PHE A 129 4.52 -10.16 -0.88
C PHE A 129 5.99 -10.17 -0.46
N VAL A 130 6.64 -9.00 -0.40
CA VAL A 130 8.02 -8.87 0.04
C VAL A 130 8.19 -9.43 1.46
N GLN A 131 7.32 -9.04 2.40
CA GLN A 131 7.40 -9.50 3.78
C GLN A 131 7.24 -11.03 3.91
N VAL A 132 6.25 -11.60 3.23
CA VAL A 132 6.00 -13.06 3.22
C VAL A 132 7.17 -13.81 2.59
N MET A 133 7.72 -13.29 1.50
CA MET A 133 8.84 -13.93 0.79
C MET A 133 10.16 -13.89 1.56
N HIS A 134 10.35 -12.95 2.49
CA HIS A 134 11.53 -12.89 3.36
C HIS A 134 11.40 -13.77 4.61
N ARG A 135 10.18 -14.12 5.04
CA ARG A 135 9.91 -14.87 6.27
C ARG A 135 10.02 -16.40 6.12
N HIS A 136 9.92 -16.90 4.88
CA HIS A 136 9.99 -18.32 4.50
C HIS A 136 11.10 -18.55 3.49
#